data_AF-A0A6G2DVR9-F1
#
_entry.id   AF-A0A6G2DVR9-F1
#
_cell.length_a   1.000
_cell.length_b   1.000
_cell.length_c   1.000
_cell.angle_alpha   90.00
_cell.angle_beta   90.00
_cell.angle_gamma   90.00
#
_symmetry.space_group_name_H-M   'P 1'
#
loop_
_entity.id
_entity.type
_entity.pdbx_description
1 polymer ?
#
loop_
_entity_poly.entity_id
_entity_poly.type
_entity_poly.pdbx_seq_one_letter_code
_entity_poly.pdbx_strand_id
1 'polypeptide(L)'
;EAIVEALPDVTFRIAAVTEMSSKLLDMLRYPNVVLYQNASPQKIQELYQLSDIYLDINHSNELLQAVRQAFEHNLLILGFNQTVHNRLYIAPDHLFESSEVAALVETIKLALSDVDQMRQALGKQGQHANYVDLVRYQETMQTVLGG
;
A
#
# COMPACT_ATOMS: atom_id res chain seq x y z
N GLU A 1 11.21 11.68 -2.05
CA GLU A 1 12.24 12.29 -1.17
C GLU A 1 11.64 12.69 0.16
N ALA A 2 10.72 13.66 0.23
CA ALA A 2 10.11 14.12 1.48
C ALA A 2 9.59 13.01 2.42
N ILE A 3 8.90 11.99 1.89
CA ILE A 3 8.38 10.85 2.69
C ILE A 3 9.54 10.03 3.29
N VAL A 4 10.59 9.79 2.50
CA VAL A 4 11.77 9.00 2.90
C VAL A 4 12.55 9.71 4.01
N GLU A 5 12.72 11.01 3.88
CA GLU A 5 13.41 11.85 4.87
C GLU A 5 12.63 11.97 6.19
N ALA A 6 11.30 12.01 6.12
CA ALA A 6 10.46 12.15 7.30
C ALA A 6 10.27 10.85 8.12
N LEU A 7 10.71 9.71 7.57
CA LEU A 7 10.53 8.36 8.11
C LEU A 7 11.87 7.57 8.09
N PRO A 8 12.89 8.02 8.84
CA PRO A 8 14.23 7.40 8.82
C PRO A 8 14.23 5.94 9.30
N ASP A 9 13.28 5.58 10.18
CA ASP A 9 13.16 4.22 10.75
C ASP A 9 12.38 3.25 9.87
N VAL A 10 11.81 3.72 8.75
CA VAL A 10 11.03 2.90 7.80
C VAL A 10 11.88 2.58 6.58
N THR A 11 12.01 1.29 6.26
CA THR A 11 12.70 0.85 5.03
C THR A 11 11.78 0.95 3.81
N PHE A 12 12.15 1.77 2.83
CA PHE A 12 11.47 1.89 1.55
C PHE A 12 12.06 0.93 0.53
N ARG A 13 11.27 -0.07 0.13
CA ARG A 13 11.66 -1.05 -0.91
C ARG A 13 10.98 -0.66 -2.22
N ILE A 14 11.76 -0.26 -3.23
CA ILE A 14 11.25 0.15 -4.53
C ILE A 14 11.73 -0.85 -5.57
N ALA A 15 10.81 -1.48 -6.29
CA ALA A 15 11.12 -2.50 -7.29
C ALA A 15 10.62 -2.10 -8.68
N ALA A 16 11.40 -2.43 -9.70
CA ALA A 16 11.03 -2.28 -11.11
C ALA A 16 11.42 -3.55 -11.87
N VAL A 17 10.59 -3.99 -12.83
CA VAL A 17 10.90 -5.13 -13.73
C VAL A 17 11.90 -4.75 -14.83
N THR A 18 12.24 -3.47 -14.93
CA THR A 18 13.21 -2.91 -15.88
C THR A 18 14.37 -2.26 -15.12
N GLU A 19 15.31 -1.71 -15.88
CA GLU A 19 16.28 -0.74 -15.36
C GLU A 19 15.57 0.51 -14.84
N MET A 20 16.18 1.14 -13.83
CA MET A 20 15.69 2.36 -13.19
C MET A 20 16.37 3.60 -13.77
N SER A 21 15.64 4.72 -13.79
CA SER A 21 16.22 6.02 -14.19
C SER A 21 17.29 6.48 -13.20
N SER A 22 18.22 7.33 -13.67
CA SER A 22 19.22 7.97 -12.80
C SER A 22 18.58 8.66 -11.58
N LYS A 23 17.47 9.36 -11.79
CA LYS A 23 16.69 10.00 -10.71
C LYS A 23 16.28 9.01 -9.61
N LEU A 24 15.85 7.80 -9.99
CA LEU A 24 15.47 6.79 -9.02
C LEU A 24 16.70 6.15 -8.36
N LEU A 25 17.78 5.94 -9.11
CA LEU A 25 19.06 5.47 -8.57
C LEU A 25 19.67 6.43 -7.55
N ASP A 26 19.51 7.73 -7.75
CA ASP A 26 19.96 8.77 -6.81
C ASP A 26 19.30 8.66 -5.43
N MET A 27 18.19 7.92 -5.31
CA MET A 27 17.55 7.63 -4.02
C MET A 27 18.39 6.70 -3.12
N LEU A 28 19.38 5.98 -3.66
CA LEU A 28 20.31 5.15 -2.87
C LEU A 28 21.15 5.95 -1.87
N ARG A 29 21.19 7.27 -2.00
CA ARG A 29 21.82 8.16 -1.00
C ARG A 29 21.14 8.10 0.37
N TYR A 30 19.87 7.70 0.42
CA TYR A 30 19.11 7.56 1.66
C TYR A 30 19.33 6.16 2.25
N PRO A 31 19.78 6.06 3.52
CA PRO A 31 20.12 4.77 4.12
C PRO A 31 18.92 3.85 4.32
N ASN A 32 17.72 4.41 4.34
CA ASN A 32 16.45 3.71 4.50
C ASN A 32 15.78 3.39 3.15
N VAL A 33 16.49 3.46 2.02
CA VAL A 33 15.99 3.07 0.69
C VAL A 33 16.73 1.86 0.15
N VAL A 34 15.98 0.90 -0.37
CA VAL A 34 16.50 -0.27 -1.08
C VAL A 34 15.83 -0.36 -2.44
N LEU A 35 16.65 -0.41 -3.50
CA LEU A 35 16.18 -0.49 -4.89
C LEU A 35 16.39 -1.90 -5.46
N TYR A 36 15.38 -2.41 -6.15
CA TYR A 36 15.41 -3.70 -6.84
C TYR A 36 15.16 -3.48 -8.34
N GLN A 37 16.23 -3.45 -9.14
CA GLN A 37 16.15 -3.37 -10.61
C GLN A 37 15.97 -4.76 -11.22
N ASN A 38 15.34 -4.83 -12.40
CA ASN A 38 15.08 -6.09 -13.10
C ASN A 38 14.49 -7.17 -12.17
N ALA A 39 13.58 -6.75 -11.27
CA ALA A 39 13.01 -7.60 -10.24
C ALA A 39 12.20 -8.73 -10.87
N SER A 40 12.52 -9.97 -10.51
CA SER A 40 11.76 -11.13 -10.96
C SER A 40 10.38 -11.18 -10.30
N PRO A 41 9.39 -11.87 -10.89
CA PRO A 41 8.10 -12.09 -10.24
C PRO A 41 8.21 -12.69 -8.84
N GLN A 42 9.16 -13.61 -8.62
CA GLN A 42 9.42 -14.21 -7.31
C GLN A 42 9.92 -13.17 -6.31
N LYS A 43 10.81 -12.27 -6.74
CA LYS A 43 11.27 -11.18 -5.88
C LYS A 43 10.14 -10.23 -5.53
N ILE A 44 9.26 -9.89 -6.48
CA ILE A 44 8.09 -9.05 -6.22
C ILE A 44 7.17 -9.70 -5.17
N GLN A 45 6.92 -11.01 -5.28
CA GLN A 45 6.13 -11.75 -4.30
C GLN A 45 6.77 -11.76 -2.90
N GLU A 46 8.09 -11.94 -2.81
CA GLU A 46 8.83 -11.82 -1.56
C GLU A 46 8.70 -10.41 -0.94
N LEU A 47 8.75 -9.37 -1.77
CA LEU A 47 8.62 -7.98 -1.29
C LEU A 47 7.25 -7.68 -0.68
N TYR A 48 6.17 -8.26 -1.21
CA TYR A 48 4.85 -8.17 -0.58
C TYR A 48 4.84 -8.84 0.81
N GLN A 49 5.52 -9.98 0.97
CA GLN A 49 5.56 -10.69 2.26
C GLN A 49 6.43 -9.97 3.31
N LEU A 50 7.40 -9.18 2.88
CA LEU A 50 8.34 -8.45 3.75
C LEU A 50 7.89 -7.03 4.09
N SER A 51 6.73 -6.60 3.58
CA SER A 51 6.27 -5.21 3.69
C SER A 51 4.89 -5.14 4.32
N ASP A 52 4.68 -4.16 5.19
CA ASP A 52 3.39 -3.94 5.86
C ASP A 52 2.54 -2.88 5.17
N ILE A 53 3.17 -2.00 4.38
CA ILE A 53 2.55 -0.83 3.74
C ILE A 53 2.91 -0.82 2.25
N TYR A 54 1.93 -0.53 1.39
CA TYR A 54 2.12 -0.27 -0.03
C TYR A 54 1.77 1.19 -0.35
N LEU A 55 2.69 1.90 -1.00
CA LEU A 55 2.48 3.30 -1.41
C LEU A 55 2.18 3.38 -2.91
N ASP A 56 0.93 3.67 -3.27
CA ASP A 56 0.50 3.87 -4.66
C ASP A 56 0.77 5.31 -5.13
N ILE A 57 2.07 5.62 -5.24
CA ILE A 57 2.60 6.96 -5.56
C ILE A 57 3.36 6.99 -6.90
N ASN A 58 3.35 5.88 -7.63
CA ASN A 58 3.98 5.82 -8.96
C ASN A 58 3.12 6.60 -9.96
N HIS A 59 3.74 7.47 -10.78
CA HIS A 59 3.04 8.19 -11.84
C HIS A 59 2.91 7.39 -13.14
N SER A 60 3.67 6.31 -13.26
CA SER A 60 3.60 5.41 -14.43
C SER A 60 2.47 4.41 -14.23
N ASN A 61 1.98 3.84 -15.34
CA ASN A 61 0.94 2.81 -15.31
C ASN A 61 1.20 1.71 -14.27
N GLU A 62 0.11 1.28 -13.62
CA GLU A 62 0.12 0.14 -12.72
C GLU A 62 0.67 -1.10 -13.43
N LEU A 63 1.63 -1.74 -12.77
CA LEU A 63 2.21 -2.98 -13.23
C LEU A 63 1.63 -4.14 -12.40
N LEU A 64 1.26 -5.24 -13.05
CA LEU A 64 0.89 -6.51 -12.40
C LEU A 64 -0.23 -6.41 -11.35
N GLN A 65 -1.17 -5.48 -11.52
CA GLN A 65 -2.27 -5.24 -10.56
C GLN A 65 -1.73 -5.05 -9.12
N ALA A 66 -0.64 -4.30 -8.98
CA ALA A 66 0.09 -4.17 -7.74
C ALA A 66 -0.77 -3.72 -6.55
N VAL A 67 -1.74 -2.82 -6.76
CA VAL A 67 -2.66 -2.37 -5.70
C VAL A 67 -3.53 -3.53 -5.21
N ARG A 68 -4.02 -4.35 -6.13
CA ARG A 68 -4.80 -5.55 -5.79
C ARG A 68 -3.94 -6.59 -5.05
N GLN A 69 -2.72 -6.83 -5.52
CA GLN A 69 -1.80 -7.76 -4.86
C GLN A 69 -1.47 -7.27 -3.44
N ALA A 70 -1.18 -5.98 -3.26
CA ALA A 70 -1.00 -5.39 -1.94
C ALA A 70 -2.21 -5.66 -1.02
N PHE A 71 -3.42 -5.48 -1.54
CA PHE A 71 -4.65 -5.74 -0.79
C PHE A 71 -4.78 -7.22 -0.40
N GLU A 72 -4.55 -8.14 -1.33
CA GLU A 72 -4.61 -9.59 -1.10
C GLU A 72 -3.57 -10.07 -0.06
N HIS A 73 -2.47 -9.33 0.09
CA HIS A 73 -1.43 -9.57 1.10
C HIS A 73 -1.66 -8.83 2.43
N ASN A 74 -2.79 -8.16 2.61
CA ASN A 74 -3.12 -7.33 3.79
C ASN A 74 -2.14 -6.17 4.06
N LEU A 75 -1.54 -5.62 3.01
CA LEU A 75 -0.77 -4.38 3.17
C LEU A 75 -1.74 -3.21 3.34
N LEU A 76 -1.37 -2.27 4.21
CA LEU A 76 -2.04 -0.97 4.26
C LEU A 76 -1.67 -0.20 2.99
N ILE A 77 -2.67 0.15 2.20
CA ILE A 77 -2.46 0.88 0.94
C ILE A 77 -2.76 2.36 1.19
N LEU A 78 -1.77 3.20 0.88
CA LEU A 78 -1.87 4.66 0.93
C LEU A 78 -1.45 5.22 -0.44
N GLY A 79 -1.99 6.37 -0.84
CA GLY A 79 -1.59 6.97 -2.11
C GLY A 79 -2.08 8.39 -2.29
N PHE A 80 -1.67 9.00 -3.41
CA PHE A 80 -2.13 10.34 -3.77
C PHE A 80 -3.24 10.28 -4.81
N ASN A 81 -4.23 11.17 -4.70
CA ASN A 81 -5.36 11.24 -5.63
C ASN A 81 -4.94 11.32 -7.11
N GLN A 82 -3.78 11.91 -7.37
CA GLN A 82 -3.20 12.09 -8.71
C GLN A 82 -2.55 10.81 -9.27
N THR A 83 -2.15 9.86 -8.43
CA THR A 83 -1.35 8.69 -8.82
C THR A 83 -2.08 7.38 -8.61
N VAL A 84 -3.10 7.34 -7.76
CA VAL A 84 -3.74 6.08 -7.40
C VAL A 84 -4.37 5.40 -8.60
N HIS A 85 -4.06 4.13 -8.78
CA HIS A 85 -4.49 3.33 -9.91
C HIS A 85 -5.81 2.63 -9.65
N ASN A 86 -6.03 2.17 -8.41
CA ASN A 86 -7.23 1.43 -8.06
C ASN A 86 -7.80 1.88 -6.70
N ARG A 87 -8.81 2.75 -6.77
CA ARG A 87 -9.51 3.31 -5.61
C ARG A 87 -10.44 2.33 -4.90
N LEU A 88 -10.67 1.13 -5.44
CA LEU A 88 -11.53 0.13 -4.80
C LEU A 88 -10.91 -0.41 -3.51
N TYR A 89 -9.59 -0.50 -3.46
CA TYR A 89 -8.84 -1.11 -2.36
C TYR A 89 -8.17 -0.09 -1.44
N ILE A 90 -8.49 1.19 -1.56
CA ILE A 90 -7.89 2.27 -0.78
C ILE A 90 -9.03 3.05 -0.13
N ALA A 91 -9.08 3.06 1.20
CA ALA A 91 -10.07 3.84 1.93
C ALA A 91 -9.93 5.34 1.59
N PRO A 92 -11.02 6.12 1.56
CA PRO A 92 -10.96 7.56 1.36
C PRO A 92 -10.03 8.27 2.35
N ASP A 93 -10.00 7.82 3.62
CA ASP A 93 -9.08 8.31 4.66
C ASP A 93 -7.58 8.10 4.35
N HIS A 94 -7.25 7.24 3.38
CA HIS A 94 -5.89 6.86 3.01
C HIS A 94 -5.46 7.46 1.66
N LEU A 95 -6.30 8.33 1.10
CA LEU A 95 -6.05 9.08 -0.11
C LEU A 95 -5.75 10.53 0.25
N PHE A 96 -4.62 11.01 -0.24
CA PHE A 96 -4.12 12.35 0.07
C PHE A 96 -3.98 13.16 -1.22
N GLU A 97 -4.02 14.48 -1.12
CA GLU A 97 -3.54 15.35 -2.19
C GLU A 97 -2.01 15.36 -2.22
N SER A 98 -1.43 15.63 -3.40
CA SER A 98 0.03 15.73 -3.55
C SER A 98 0.68 16.79 -2.63
N SER A 99 -0.10 17.77 -2.15
CA SER A 99 0.33 18.76 -1.13
C SER A 99 0.31 18.24 0.31
N GLU A 100 -0.37 17.14 0.59
CA GLU A 100 -0.65 16.60 1.93
C GLU A 100 0.35 15.53 2.37
N VAL A 101 1.61 15.68 1.96
CA VAL A 101 2.69 14.74 2.31
C VAL A 101 2.83 14.55 3.82
N ALA A 102 2.64 15.62 4.61
CA ALA A 102 2.69 15.56 6.07
C ALA A 102 1.61 14.63 6.65
N ALA A 103 0.37 14.72 6.15
CA ALA A 103 -0.73 13.88 6.62
C ALA A 103 -0.53 12.39 6.25
N LEU A 104 0.05 12.12 5.07
CA LEU A 104 0.45 10.76 4.68
C LEU A 104 1.50 10.21 5.64
N VAL A 105 2.53 10.99 5.96
CA VAL A 105 3.60 10.60 6.90
C VAL A 105 3.05 10.36 8.30
N GLU A 106 2.15 11.21 8.80
CA GLU A 106 1.50 11.04 10.10
C GLU A 106 0.66 9.76 10.13
N THR A 107 -0.08 9.48 9.07
CA THR A 107 -0.85 8.24 8.92
C THR A 107 0.04 7.01 8.98
N ILE A 108 1.20 7.03 8.30
CA ILE A 108 2.19 5.94 8.38
C ILE A 108 2.70 5.76 9.82
N LYS A 109 3.08 6.85 10.49
CA LYS A 109 3.59 6.80 11.87
C LYS A 109 2.56 6.25 12.84
N LEU A 110 1.30 6.67 12.69
CA LEU A 110 0.19 6.20 13.52
C LEU A 110 -0.08 4.72 13.26
N ALA A 111 -0.16 4.30 12.00
CA ALA A 111 -0.37 2.88 11.68
C ALA A 111 0.75 1.99 12.23
N LEU A 112 1.99 2.46 12.24
CA LEU A 112 3.14 1.71 12.76
C LEU A 112 3.36 1.86 14.28
N SER A 113 2.61 2.70 14.99
CA SER A 113 2.84 2.94 16.42
C SER A 113 2.41 1.77 17.30
N ASP A 114 1.36 1.05 16.91
CA ASP A 114 0.87 -0.14 17.58
C ASP A 114 -0.07 -0.97 16.69
N VAL A 115 -0.33 -2.21 17.14
CA VAL A 115 -1.10 -3.20 16.38
C VAL A 115 -2.56 -2.79 16.19
N ASP A 116 -3.16 -2.08 17.14
CA ASP A 116 -4.57 -1.69 17.07
C ASP A 116 -4.78 -0.56 16.06
N GLN A 117 -3.85 0.39 15.95
CA GLN A 117 -3.87 1.42 14.91
C GLN A 117 -3.74 0.82 13.51
N MET A 118 -2.78 -0.09 13.30
CA MET A 118 -2.66 -0.81 12.02
C MET A 118 -3.96 -1.57 11.70
N ARG A 119 -4.51 -2.31 12.67
CA ARG A 119 -5.76 -3.05 12.50
C ARG A 119 -6.93 -2.14 12.15
N GLN A 120 -7.04 -0.97 12.78
CA GLN A 120 -8.07 0.00 12.48
C GLN A 120 -7.93 0.54 11.05
N ALA A 121 -6.71 0.88 10.62
CA ALA A 121 -6.46 1.34 9.26
C ALA A 121 -6.82 0.25 8.22
N LEU A 122 -6.33 -0.97 8.39
CA LEU A 122 -6.70 -2.11 7.54
C LEU A 122 -8.22 -2.37 7.54
N GLY A 123 -8.89 -2.20 8.68
CA GLY A 123 -10.34 -2.31 8.80
C GLY A 123 -11.09 -1.31 7.93
N LYS A 124 -10.69 -0.02 7.92
CA LYS A 124 -11.28 1.00 7.03
C LYS A 124 -11.12 0.63 5.56
N GLN A 125 -9.94 0.16 5.18
CA GLN A 125 -9.64 -0.30 3.81
C GLN A 125 -10.51 -1.49 3.39
N GLY A 126 -10.61 -2.50 4.26
CA GLY A 126 -11.44 -3.68 4.01
C GLY A 126 -12.92 -3.32 3.86
N GLN A 127 -13.44 -2.47 4.75
CA GLN A 127 -14.84 -1.99 4.67
C GLN A 127 -15.12 -1.28 3.35
N HIS A 128 -14.21 -0.40 2.91
CA HIS A 128 -14.34 0.32 1.64
C HIS A 128 -14.34 -0.61 0.43
N ALA A 129 -13.51 -1.65 0.46
CA ALA A 129 -13.48 -2.68 -0.58
C ALA A 129 -14.71 -3.61 -0.57
N ASN A 130 -15.71 -3.34 0.27
CA ASN A 130 -16.85 -4.22 0.55
C ASN A 130 -16.40 -5.62 0.97
N TYR A 131 -15.26 -5.73 1.67
CA TYR A 131 -14.86 -6.99 2.26
C TYR A 131 -15.88 -7.38 3.33
N VAL A 132 -16.48 -8.55 3.13
CA VAL A 132 -17.39 -9.18 4.09
C VAL A 132 -16.75 -10.47 4.53
N ASP A 133 -16.73 -10.71 5.85
CA ASP A 133 -16.28 -11.99 6.36
C ASP A 133 -17.24 -13.13 5.94
N LEU A 134 -16.73 -14.37 6.05
CA LEU A 134 -17.47 -15.56 5.65
C LEU A 134 -18.78 -15.72 6.43
N VAL A 135 -18.80 -15.35 7.71
CA VAL A 135 -19.97 -15.50 8.58
C VAL A 135 -21.10 -14.61 8.08
N ARG A 136 -20.82 -13.34 7.84
CA ARG A 136 -21.80 -12.38 7.36
C ARG A 136 -22.29 -12.69 5.95
N TYR A 137 -21.41 -13.23 5.10
CA TYR A 137 -21.83 -13.73 3.79
C TYR A 137 -22.81 -14.91 3.91
N GLN A 138 -22.51 -15.87 4.80
CA GLN A 138 -23.38 -17.02 5.07
C GLN A 138 -24.73 -16.60 5.64
N GLU A 139 -24.77 -15.68 6.61
CA GLU A 139 -26.01 -15.13 7.18
C GLU A 139 -26.88 -14.45 6.11
N THR A 140 -26.27 -13.61 5.28
CA THR A 140 -26.98 -12.89 4.21
C THR A 140 -27.52 -13.86 3.16
N MET A 141 -26.70 -14.83 2.74
CA MET A 141 -27.11 -15.83 1.75
C MET A 141 -28.16 -16.80 2.29
N GLN A 142 -28.11 -17.21 3.56
CA GLN A 142 -29.16 -18.02 4.19
C GLN A 142 -30.51 -17.28 4.20
N THR A 143 -30.49 -15.98 4.47
CA THR A 143 -31.70 -15.14 4.46
C THR A 143 -32.33 -15.07 3.05
N VAL A 144 -31.51 -15.03 1.99
CA VAL A 144 -31.97 -14.93 0.60
C VAL A 144 -32.35 -16.28 -0.01
N LEU A 145 -31.60 -17.34 0.30
CA LEU A 145 -31.80 -18.69 -0.23
C LEU A 145 -32.87 -19.49 0.53
N GLY A 146 -33.39 -18.95 1.63
CA GLY A 146 -34.48 -19.51 2.41
C GLY A 146 -33.98 -20.40 3.54
N GLY A 147 -34.29 -19.97 4.77
CA GLY A 147 -34.56 -20.89 5.89
C GLY A 147 -35.98 -21.44 5.80
#